data_AF-A0A838IPR0-F1
#
_entry.id   AF-A0A838IPR0-F1
#
_cell.length_a   1.000
_cell.length_b   1.000
_cell.length_c   1.000
_cell.angle_alpha   90.00
_cell.angle_beta   90.00
_cell.angle_gamma   90.00
#
_symmetry.space_group_name_H-M   'P 1'
#
loop_
_entity.id
_entity.type
_entity.pdbx_description
1 polymer ?
#
loop_
_entity_poly.entity_id
_entity_poly.type
_entity_poly.pdbx_seq_one_letter_code
_entity_poly.pdbx_strand_id
1 'polypeptide(L)'
;MSKRSDTFIPGFEFSAVLDPHRRRSMQRALDSVLAELGERPSIAFLGWQAATLIDTIYERAGRIVIIEPDEELLENVQRGIVAHNFGTKVTLLHEDPSTARLDQRVDLAVCTATSTWFMEGADAAILANARSHIIKKQGVTIPRRLVHLFELGSPPTEIGAISVRVPRFSRPGEPVPVLSESKHFMTTDLTLQEALPTEIDDNIIVKPLVSGTISALRLVTLVELAEGVMQVTSQSGVQSIIVPLREDVAAQAGQPVSINIRYKIGEGLSTTRFSGRALAETEAPAWEHGDHEVVRQMRDRLVAMIDTLDRIGRGSDLDKVVSYTLQTHGDVSRLTALFWTVDEEFRKPLRDIVEGFRREASAKIGQVPTDETIYELMLEVYRTKRGQTTS
;
A
#
# COMPACT_ATOMS: atom_id res chain seq x y z
N MET A 1 -6.69 -45.92 -16.51
CA MET A 1 -7.35 -44.70 -17.00
C MET A 1 -6.74 -43.54 -16.21
N SER A 2 -5.90 -42.72 -16.85
CA SER A 2 -5.37 -41.51 -16.24
C SER A 2 -6.54 -40.56 -15.99
N LYS A 3 -6.77 -40.15 -14.74
CA LYS A 3 -7.69 -39.04 -14.44
C LYS A 3 -7.11 -37.83 -15.16
N ARG A 4 -7.85 -37.26 -16.13
CA ARG A 4 -7.51 -35.94 -16.62
C ARG A 4 -7.54 -35.02 -15.41
N SER A 5 -6.42 -34.37 -15.17
CA SER A 5 -6.26 -33.47 -14.06
C SER A 5 -6.86 -32.14 -14.50
N ASP A 6 -7.87 -31.71 -13.76
CA ASP A 6 -8.64 -30.50 -14.03
C ASP A 6 -8.06 -29.32 -13.22
N THR A 7 -6.72 -29.22 -13.06
CA THR A 7 -6.17 -28.02 -12.42
C THR A 7 -6.47 -26.80 -13.28
N PHE A 8 -7.44 -26.04 -12.79
CA PHE A 8 -7.85 -24.79 -13.37
C PHE A 8 -7.02 -23.69 -12.71
N ILE A 9 -5.93 -23.31 -13.37
CA ILE A 9 -5.23 -22.06 -13.03
C ILE A 9 -6.11 -20.91 -13.51
N PRO A 10 -6.51 -19.96 -12.65
CA PRO A 10 -7.23 -18.80 -13.11
C PRO A 10 -6.44 -18.08 -14.21
N GLY A 11 -7.08 -17.79 -15.34
CA GLY A 11 -6.38 -17.27 -16.53
C GLY A 11 -5.59 -15.97 -16.28
N PHE A 12 -6.00 -15.17 -15.28
CA PHE A 12 -5.28 -13.97 -14.87
C PHE A 12 -3.95 -14.30 -14.17
N GLU A 13 -3.88 -15.36 -13.36
CA GLU A 13 -2.65 -15.78 -12.68
C GLU A 13 -1.60 -16.26 -13.67
N PHE A 14 -2.02 -17.07 -14.63
CA PHE A 14 -1.14 -17.55 -15.70
C PHE A 14 -0.66 -16.38 -16.57
N SER A 15 -1.57 -15.49 -16.96
CA SER A 15 -1.23 -14.31 -17.75
C SER A 15 -0.26 -13.38 -17.03
N ALA A 16 -0.39 -13.25 -15.71
CA ALA A 16 0.51 -12.43 -14.90
C ALA A 16 1.92 -13.03 -14.79
N VAL A 17 2.06 -14.37 -14.80
CA VAL A 17 3.39 -15.03 -14.87
C VAL A 17 4.04 -14.84 -16.23
N LEU A 18 3.26 -14.81 -17.31
CA LEU A 18 3.75 -14.58 -18.67
C LEU A 18 4.11 -13.11 -18.95
N ASP A 19 3.73 -12.17 -18.09
CA ASP A 19 4.04 -10.74 -18.29
C ASP A 19 5.56 -10.48 -18.19
N PRO A 20 6.22 -10.08 -19.29
CA PRO A 20 7.66 -9.86 -19.31
C PRO A 20 8.08 -8.61 -18.50
N HIS A 21 7.19 -7.65 -18.27
CA HIS A 21 7.46 -6.50 -17.39
C HIS A 21 7.39 -6.91 -15.92
N ARG A 22 6.41 -7.76 -15.55
CA ARG A 22 6.33 -8.34 -14.21
C ARG A 22 7.60 -9.11 -13.87
N ARG A 23 7.95 -10.06 -14.73
CA ARG A 23 9.13 -10.92 -14.56
C ARG A 23 10.43 -10.12 -14.46
N ARG A 24 10.64 -9.13 -15.35
CA ARG A 24 11.82 -8.26 -15.30
C ARG A 24 11.90 -7.46 -14.00
N SER A 25 10.77 -6.98 -13.48
CA SER A 25 10.75 -6.24 -12.22
C SER A 25 11.07 -7.16 -11.02
N MET A 26 10.54 -8.38 -11.00
CA MET A 26 10.91 -9.39 -10.00
C MET A 26 12.40 -9.73 -10.06
N GLN A 27 12.95 -9.94 -11.25
CA GLN A 27 14.37 -10.21 -11.44
C GLN A 27 15.23 -9.06 -10.91
N ARG A 28 14.92 -7.79 -11.25
CA ARG A 28 15.63 -6.62 -10.72
C ARG A 28 15.58 -6.54 -9.19
N ALA A 29 14.43 -6.84 -8.61
CA ALA A 29 14.28 -6.86 -7.16
C ALA A 29 15.12 -7.96 -6.51
N LEU A 30 15.09 -9.17 -7.07
CA LEU A 30 15.93 -10.29 -6.64
C LEU A 30 17.40 -9.94 -6.74
N ASP A 31 17.84 -9.34 -7.85
CA ASP A 31 19.24 -8.94 -8.04
C ASP A 31 19.71 -7.95 -6.98
N SER A 32 18.88 -6.94 -6.69
CA SER A 32 19.13 -5.94 -5.64
C SER A 32 19.24 -6.60 -4.27
N VAL A 33 18.23 -7.37 -3.85
CA VAL A 33 18.17 -7.98 -2.52
C VAL A 33 19.29 -9.01 -2.33
N LEU A 34 19.58 -9.83 -3.34
CA LEU A 34 20.65 -10.83 -3.28
C LEU A 34 22.04 -10.21 -3.27
N ALA A 35 22.21 -8.95 -3.68
CA ALA A 35 23.49 -8.24 -3.50
C ALA A 35 23.77 -7.89 -2.02
N GLU A 36 22.71 -7.79 -1.21
CA GLU A 36 22.79 -7.43 0.21
C GLU A 36 22.84 -8.65 1.14
N LEU A 37 22.22 -9.78 0.76
CA LEU A 37 22.09 -10.97 1.61
C LEU A 37 23.35 -11.86 1.74
N GLY A 38 24.47 -11.45 1.13
CA GLY A 38 25.74 -12.18 1.19
C GLY A 38 25.82 -13.40 0.26
N GLU A 39 26.79 -14.28 0.51
CA GLU A 39 27.00 -15.47 -0.33
C GLU A 39 25.99 -16.58 -0.01
N ARG A 40 25.36 -17.14 -1.04
CA ARG A 40 24.51 -18.33 -0.96
C ARG A 40 23.34 -18.24 0.03
N PRO A 41 22.49 -17.21 -0.04
CA PRO A 41 21.33 -17.09 0.84
C PRO A 41 20.35 -18.25 0.66
N SER A 42 19.60 -18.53 1.72
CA SER A 42 18.46 -19.45 1.70
C SER A 42 17.17 -18.70 1.34
N ILE A 43 16.37 -19.27 0.45
CA ILE A 43 15.24 -18.57 -0.19
C ILE A 43 13.97 -19.44 -0.12
N ALA A 44 12.82 -18.84 0.17
CA ALA A 44 11.51 -19.47 0.06
C ALA A 44 10.69 -18.81 -1.07
N PHE A 45 10.12 -19.62 -1.95
CA PHE A 45 9.07 -19.22 -2.89
C PHE A 45 7.72 -19.65 -2.32
N LEU A 46 6.82 -18.69 -2.16
CA LEU A 46 5.48 -18.89 -1.64
C LEU A 46 4.50 -18.90 -2.83
N GLY A 47 4.12 -20.11 -3.25
CA GLY A 47 3.29 -20.38 -4.42
C GLY A 47 4.07 -20.62 -5.72
N TRP A 48 3.43 -21.30 -6.67
CA TRP A 48 3.98 -21.73 -7.95
C TRP A 48 4.41 -20.56 -8.83
N GLN A 49 3.68 -19.43 -8.78
CA GLN A 49 4.00 -18.22 -9.54
C GLN A 49 5.39 -17.69 -9.16
N ALA A 50 5.69 -17.64 -7.86
CA ALA A 50 7.00 -17.23 -7.36
C ALA A 50 8.09 -18.25 -7.76
N ALA A 51 7.76 -19.55 -7.72
CA ALA A 51 8.69 -20.62 -8.11
C ALA A 51 9.16 -20.52 -9.57
N THR A 52 8.42 -19.84 -10.46
CA THR A 52 8.85 -19.60 -11.85
C THR A 52 10.10 -18.72 -11.98
N LEU A 53 10.55 -18.08 -10.90
CA LEU A 53 11.76 -17.26 -10.85
C LEU A 53 13.02 -18.06 -10.45
N ILE A 54 12.90 -19.38 -10.26
CA ILE A 54 14.00 -20.23 -9.79
C ILE A 54 15.24 -20.16 -10.67
N ASP A 55 15.07 -20.12 -11.99
CA ASP A 55 16.14 -20.01 -12.98
C ASP A 55 16.98 -18.72 -12.81
N THR A 56 16.37 -17.68 -12.25
CA THR A 56 17.02 -16.39 -12.02
C THR A 56 17.96 -16.42 -10.81
N ILE A 57 17.72 -17.32 -9.85
CA ILE A 57 18.40 -17.30 -8.55
C ILE A 57 19.21 -18.57 -8.24
N TYR A 58 18.99 -19.65 -8.98
CA TYR A 58 19.45 -21.00 -8.60
C TYR A 58 20.95 -21.09 -8.31
N GLU A 59 21.76 -20.46 -9.16
CA GLU A 59 23.23 -20.46 -9.01
C GLU A 59 23.69 -19.67 -7.78
N ARG A 60 22.96 -18.60 -7.43
CA ARG A 60 23.28 -17.71 -6.30
C ARG A 60 22.73 -18.24 -4.97
N ALA A 61 21.69 -19.07 -4.99
CA ALA A 61 21.06 -19.59 -3.78
C ALA A 61 21.90 -20.72 -3.15
N GLY A 62 21.92 -20.76 -1.81
CA GLY A 62 22.45 -21.89 -1.03
C GLY A 62 21.42 -22.98 -0.80
N ARG A 63 20.15 -22.58 -0.61
CA ARG A 63 19.00 -23.46 -0.40
C ARG A 63 17.74 -22.78 -0.92
N ILE A 64 16.86 -23.54 -1.56
CA ILE A 64 15.56 -23.06 -2.05
C ILE A 64 14.46 -23.95 -1.48
N VAL A 65 13.42 -23.33 -0.95
CA VAL A 65 12.19 -24.01 -0.52
C VAL A 65 11.05 -23.47 -1.36
N ILE A 66 10.23 -24.33 -1.94
CA ILE A 66 9.00 -23.94 -2.64
C ILE A 66 7.84 -24.51 -1.84
N ILE A 67 6.90 -23.65 -1.46
CA ILE A 67 5.71 -23.99 -0.70
C ILE A 67 4.50 -23.76 -1.60
N GLU A 68 3.77 -24.80 -1.93
CA GLU A 68 2.61 -24.74 -2.82
C GLU A 68 1.53 -25.71 -2.31
N PRO A 69 0.30 -25.22 -2.03
CA PRO A 69 -0.77 -26.04 -1.50
C PRO A 69 -1.48 -26.89 -2.55
N ASP A 70 -1.36 -26.57 -3.85
CA ASP A 70 -1.95 -27.37 -4.91
C ASP A 70 -0.98 -28.46 -5.38
N GLU A 71 -1.37 -29.72 -5.16
CA GLU A 71 -0.58 -30.90 -5.49
C GLU A 71 -0.17 -30.93 -6.96
N GLU A 72 -1.05 -30.55 -7.88
CA GLU A 72 -0.79 -30.63 -9.31
C GLU A 72 0.17 -29.54 -9.77
N LEU A 73 0.04 -28.32 -9.24
CA LEU A 73 1.00 -27.25 -9.45
C LEU A 73 2.37 -27.60 -8.88
N LEU A 74 2.42 -28.24 -7.71
CA LEU A 74 3.67 -28.72 -7.13
C LEU A 74 4.33 -29.79 -7.99
N GLU A 75 3.57 -30.76 -8.52
CA GLU A 75 4.07 -31.75 -9.50
C GLU A 75 4.60 -31.08 -10.77
N ASN A 76 3.92 -30.04 -11.28
CA ASN A 76 4.37 -29.26 -12.43
C ASN A 76 5.72 -28.57 -12.15
N VAL A 77 5.86 -27.97 -10.98
CA VAL A 77 7.11 -27.35 -10.52
C VAL A 77 8.22 -28.40 -10.39
N GLN A 78 7.91 -29.58 -9.83
CA GLN A 78 8.87 -30.68 -9.72
C GLN A 78 9.39 -31.14 -11.08
N ARG A 79 8.50 -31.29 -12.07
CA ARG A 79 8.89 -31.64 -13.44
C ARG A 79 9.81 -30.59 -14.06
N GLY A 80 9.51 -29.30 -13.84
CA GLY A 80 10.38 -28.19 -14.24
C GLY A 80 11.77 -28.27 -13.60
N ILE A 81 11.85 -28.50 -12.30
CA ILE A 81 13.12 -28.64 -11.56
C ILE A 81 13.97 -29.78 -12.13
N VAL A 82 13.37 -30.94 -12.41
CA VAL A 82 14.09 -32.09 -12.99
C VAL A 82 14.56 -31.77 -14.41
N ALA A 83 13.70 -31.19 -15.25
CA ALA A 83 14.03 -30.84 -16.63
C ALA A 83 15.21 -29.85 -16.75
N HIS A 84 15.33 -28.94 -15.78
CA HIS A 84 16.40 -27.94 -15.73
C HIS A 84 17.58 -28.32 -14.82
N ASN A 85 17.59 -29.52 -14.25
CA ASN A 85 18.62 -30.02 -13.31
C ASN A 85 18.82 -29.16 -12.05
N PHE A 86 17.73 -28.58 -11.51
CA PHE A 86 17.76 -27.75 -10.29
C PHE A 86 17.67 -28.55 -8.97
N GLY A 87 17.79 -29.88 -8.99
CA GLY A 87 17.34 -30.71 -7.87
C GLY A 87 18.13 -30.62 -6.56
N THR A 88 19.44 -30.30 -6.58
CA THR A 88 20.30 -30.53 -5.40
C THR A 88 20.09 -29.55 -4.24
N LYS A 89 19.50 -28.38 -4.51
CA LYS A 89 19.29 -27.32 -3.51
C LYS A 89 17.83 -27.05 -3.20
N VAL A 90 16.90 -27.72 -3.89
CA VAL A 90 15.48 -27.37 -3.89
C VAL A 90 14.69 -28.37 -3.06
N THR A 91 13.91 -27.87 -2.11
CA THR A 91 12.94 -28.63 -1.34
C THR A 91 11.53 -28.19 -1.72
N LEU A 92 10.66 -29.14 -2.00
CA LEU A 92 9.25 -28.93 -2.31
C LEU A 92 8.41 -29.28 -1.09
N LEU A 93 7.54 -28.38 -0.66
CA LEU A 93 6.60 -28.57 0.45
C LEU A 93 5.16 -28.43 -0.06
N HIS A 94 4.39 -29.50 0.05
CA HIS A 94 2.94 -29.50 -0.18
C HIS A 94 2.23 -29.00 1.08
N GLU A 95 2.28 -27.69 1.30
CA GLU A 95 1.71 -27.02 2.48
C GLU A 95 1.05 -25.70 2.07
N ASP A 96 0.13 -25.21 2.90
CA ASP A 96 -0.46 -23.88 2.73
C ASP A 96 0.51 -22.78 3.22
N PRO A 97 0.96 -21.85 2.36
CA PRO A 97 1.87 -20.78 2.73
C PRO A 97 1.34 -19.86 3.84
N SER A 98 0.02 -19.83 4.08
CA SER A 98 -0.59 -19.08 5.18
C SER A 98 -0.44 -19.74 6.55
N THR A 99 -0.04 -21.01 6.61
CA THR A 99 0.14 -21.75 7.87
C THR A 99 1.46 -22.53 7.97
N ALA A 100 2.20 -22.68 6.87
CA ALA A 100 3.45 -23.40 6.78
C ALA A 100 4.52 -22.89 7.74
N ARG A 101 5.37 -23.80 8.23
CA ARG A 101 6.44 -23.48 9.18
C ARG A 101 7.75 -24.13 8.77
N LEU A 102 8.84 -23.37 8.78
CA LEU A 102 10.17 -23.89 8.49
C LEU A 102 10.98 -24.04 9.78
N ASP A 103 11.48 -25.26 10.05
CA ASP A 103 12.45 -25.50 11.12
C ASP A 103 13.69 -24.62 10.95
N GLN A 104 14.15 -24.50 9.71
CA GLN A 104 15.20 -23.58 9.30
C GLN A 104 14.61 -22.47 8.44
N ARG A 105 14.41 -21.31 9.07
CA ARG A 105 13.95 -20.10 8.39
C ARG A 105 14.92 -19.61 7.32
N VAL A 106 14.39 -18.93 6.31
CA VAL A 106 15.13 -18.44 5.14
C VAL A 106 15.58 -16.98 5.27
N ASP A 107 16.57 -16.60 4.46
CA ASP A 107 17.06 -15.21 4.36
C ASP A 107 16.13 -14.34 3.51
N LEU A 108 15.45 -14.94 2.53
CA LEU A 108 14.52 -14.25 1.62
C LEU A 108 13.25 -15.06 1.42
N ALA A 109 12.08 -14.43 1.54
CA ALA A 109 10.80 -15.00 1.11
C ALA A 109 10.23 -14.20 -0.06
N VAL A 110 9.82 -14.89 -1.13
CA VAL A 110 9.26 -14.28 -2.34
C VAL A 110 7.81 -14.74 -2.50
N CYS A 111 6.90 -13.79 -2.57
CA CYS A 111 5.47 -13.98 -2.76
C CYS A 111 5.01 -13.10 -3.93
N THR A 112 4.11 -13.61 -4.76
CA THR A 112 3.47 -12.86 -5.84
C THR A 112 2.07 -12.45 -5.40
N ALA A 113 1.95 -11.32 -4.69
CA ALA A 113 0.64 -10.82 -4.27
C ALA A 113 -0.31 -10.67 -5.48
N THR A 114 -1.54 -11.15 -5.31
CA THR A 114 -2.61 -11.19 -6.32
C THR A 114 -3.78 -10.27 -5.96
N SER A 115 -3.94 -9.93 -4.68
CA SER A 115 -5.04 -9.13 -4.14
C SER A 115 -4.61 -7.69 -3.90
N THR A 116 -5.36 -6.73 -4.46
CA THR A 116 -4.98 -5.31 -4.45
C THR A 116 -5.08 -4.69 -3.07
N TRP A 117 -5.99 -5.08 -2.18
CA TRP A 117 -6.22 -4.35 -0.91
C TRP A 117 -6.41 -5.29 0.27
N PHE A 118 -5.95 -6.54 0.10
CA PHE A 118 -6.16 -7.64 1.04
C PHE A 118 -7.64 -7.88 1.43
N MET A 119 -8.58 -7.35 0.65
CA MET A 119 -10.01 -7.62 0.84
C MET A 119 -10.33 -9.07 0.46
N GLU A 120 -9.65 -9.59 -0.55
CA GLU A 120 -9.81 -10.96 -1.07
C GLU A 120 -8.58 -11.80 -0.77
N GLY A 121 -8.81 -13.11 -0.67
CA GLY A 121 -7.77 -14.14 -0.69
C GLY A 121 -6.91 -14.22 0.56
N ALA A 122 -5.91 -15.11 0.49
CA ALA A 122 -5.04 -15.42 1.61
C ALA A 122 -3.76 -14.58 1.66
N ASP A 123 -3.54 -13.64 0.72
CA ASP A 123 -2.26 -12.92 0.59
C ASP A 123 -1.80 -12.25 1.89
N ALA A 124 -2.70 -11.59 2.62
CA ALA A 124 -2.34 -10.99 3.90
C ALA A 124 -1.91 -12.05 4.94
N ALA A 125 -2.61 -13.18 5.00
CA ALA A 125 -2.27 -14.29 5.88
C ALA A 125 -0.94 -14.93 5.48
N ILE A 126 -0.68 -15.12 4.18
CA ILE A 126 0.59 -15.62 3.64
C ILE A 126 1.74 -14.69 4.03
N LEU A 127 1.60 -13.39 3.80
CA LEU A 127 2.63 -12.40 4.15
C LEU A 127 2.88 -12.32 5.66
N ALA A 128 1.82 -12.36 6.47
CA ALA A 128 1.92 -12.39 7.92
C ALA A 128 2.60 -13.68 8.44
N ASN A 129 2.22 -14.83 7.89
CA ASN A 129 2.82 -16.12 8.23
C ASN A 129 4.29 -16.18 7.80
N ALA A 130 4.61 -15.67 6.62
CA ALA A 130 5.98 -15.61 6.13
C ALA A 130 6.89 -14.91 7.15
N ARG A 131 6.52 -13.70 7.55
CA ARG A 131 7.24 -12.91 8.57
C ARG A 131 7.38 -13.63 9.91
N SER A 132 6.34 -14.34 10.32
CA SER A 132 6.28 -14.97 11.65
C SER A 132 7.01 -16.31 11.72
N HIS A 133 7.03 -17.09 10.64
CA HIS A 133 7.38 -18.51 10.67
C HIS A 133 8.33 -18.98 9.55
N ILE A 134 8.48 -18.23 8.47
CA ILE A 134 9.25 -18.65 7.29
C ILE A 134 10.59 -17.91 7.21
N ILE A 135 10.61 -16.61 7.47
CA ILE A 135 11.81 -15.74 7.30
C ILE A 135 12.53 -15.52 8.64
N LYS A 136 13.87 -15.42 8.58
CA LYS A 136 14.73 -15.03 9.71
C LYS A 136 14.40 -13.60 10.18
N LYS A 137 14.75 -13.26 11.43
CA LYS A 137 14.47 -11.92 11.99
C LYS A 137 15.05 -10.75 11.16
N GLN A 138 16.17 -10.98 10.47
CA GLN A 138 16.84 -10.02 9.59
C GLN A 138 16.66 -10.34 8.10
N GLY A 139 15.80 -11.32 7.76
CA GLY A 139 15.54 -11.64 6.36
C GLY A 139 14.72 -10.56 5.67
N VAL A 140 14.53 -10.74 4.38
CA VAL A 140 13.79 -9.81 3.51
C VAL A 140 12.60 -10.51 2.88
N THR A 141 11.52 -9.77 2.63
CA THR A 141 10.40 -10.24 1.81
C THR A 141 10.37 -9.50 0.48
N ILE A 142 9.97 -10.20 -0.57
CA ILE A 142 9.51 -9.61 -1.83
C ILE A 142 8.03 -10.00 -1.96
N PRO A 143 7.07 -9.06 -2.02
CA PRO A 143 7.28 -7.60 -1.98
C PRO A 143 7.81 -7.10 -0.63
N ARG A 144 8.38 -5.88 -0.66
CA ARG A 144 8.84 -5.13 0.52
C ARG A 144 7.72 -4.27 1.09
N ARG A 145 6.99 -3.54 0.23
CA ARG A 145 5.89 -2.65 0.64
C ARG A 145 4.74 -2.71 -0.35
N LEU A 146 3.52 -2.52 0.14
CA LEU A 146 2.33 -2.31 -0.69
C LEU A 146 1.71 -0.96 -0.32
N VAL A 147 1.56 -0.07 -1.29
CA VAL A 147 0.99 1.26 -1.12
C VAL A 147 -0.41 1.26 -1.71
N HIS A 148 -1.42 1.36 -0.86
CA HIS A 148 -2.82 1.31 -1.22
C HIS A 148 -3.33 2.72 -1.48
N LEU A 149 -3.87 2.94 -2.68
CA LEU A 149 -4.36 4.23 -3.16
C LEU A 149 -5.82 4.10 -3.62
N PHE A 150 -6.59 5.17 -3.52
CA PHE A 150 -7.94 5.22 -4.09
C PHE A 150 -8.24 6.53 -4.81
N GLU A 151 -9.20 6.47 -5.72
CA GLU A 151 -9.69 7.60 -6.50
C GLU A 151 -11.23 7.64 -6.42
N LEU A 152 -11.80 8.84 -6.43
CA LEU A 152 -13.24 9.03 -6.58
C LEU A 152 -13.61 8.74 -8.03
N GLY A 153 -14.50 7.77 -8.26
CA GLY A 153 -14.92 7.33 -9.58
C GLY A 153 -16.40 7.57 -9.84
N SER A 154 -16.74 7.74 -11.12
CA SER A 154 -18.10 7.77 -11.64
C SER A 154 -18.37 6.65 -12.66
N PRO A 155 -18.04 5.37 -12.37
CA PRO A 155 -18.42 4.29 -13.27
C PRO A 155 -19.95 4.11 -13.31
N PRO A 156 -20.49 3.54 -14.40
CA PRO A 156 -21.89 3.14 -14.44
C PRO A 156 -22.20 2.14 -13.32
N THR A 157 -23.24 2.42 -12.54
CA THR A 157 -23.81 1.54 -11.49
C THR A 157 -25.13 0.90 -11.93
N GLU A 158 -25.46 0.99 -13.21
CA GLU A 158 -26.69 0.48 -13.81
C GLU A 158 -26.38 -0.31 -15.09
N ILE A 159 -27.15 -1.38 -15.31
CA ILE A 159 -27.17 -2.16 -16.55
C ILE A 159 -28.59 -2.10 -17.09
N GLY A 160 -28.81 -1.24 -18.10
CA GLY A 160 -30.15 -0.92 -18.56
C GLY A 160 -30.93 -0.21 -17.45
N ALA A 161 -32.07 -0.79 -17.03
CA ALA A 161 -32.90 -0.26 -15.95
C ALA A 161 -32.63 -0.92 -14.58
N ILE A 162 -31.58 -1.74 -14.47
CA ILE A 162 -31.26 -2.51 -13.26
C ILE A 162 -30.06 -1.87 -12.57
N SER A 163 -30.23 -1.43 -11.33
CA SER A 163 -29.10 -0.99 -10.51
C SER A 163 -28.25 -2.18 -10.08
N VAL A 164 -26.97 -2.16 -10.41
CA VAL A 164 -25.99 -3.21 -10.09
C VAL A 164 -24.78 -2.55 -9.41
N ARG A 165 -24.82 -2.51 -8.07
CA ARG A 165 -23.72 -2.03 -7.22
C ARG A 165 -22.93 -3.21 -6.67
N VAL A 166 -22.09 -3.81 -7.51
CA VAL A 166 -21.24 -4.94 -7.13
C VAL A 166 -19.76 -4.54 -7.25
N PRO A 167 -18.95 -4.74 -6.18
CA PRO A 167 -17.51 -4.58 -6.28
C PRO A 167 -16.92 -5.55 -7.31
N ARG A 168 -15.97 -5.10 -8.11
CA ARG A 168 -15.37 -5.94 -9.15
C ARG A 168 -13.97 -5.51 -9.50
N PHE A 169 -13.19 -6.43 -10.05
CA PHE A 169 -11.95 -6.07 -10.72
C PHE A 169 -12.25 -5.28 -12.01
N SER A 170 -11.44 -4.26 -12.25
CA SER A 170 -11.47 -3.48 -13.49
C SER A 170 -10.91 -4.30 -14.64
N ARG A 171 -11.48 -4.17 -15.83
CA ARG A 171 -10.89 -4.77 -17.03
C ARG A 171 -9.69 -3.94 -17.50
N PRO A 172 -8.67 -4.57 -18.11
CA PRO A 172 -7.60 -3.82 -18.78
C PRO A 172 -8.16 -2.81 -19.78
N GLY A 173 -7.75 -1.55 -19.67
CA GLY A 173 -8.22 -0.46 -20.54
C GLY A 173 -9.65 0.01 -20.30
N GLU A 174 -10.33 -0.45 -19.24
CA GLU A 174 -11.67 0.02 -18.90
C GLU A 174 -11.65 1.52 -18.56
N PRO A 175 -12.40 2.36 -19.28
CA PRO A 175 -12.48 3.78 -18.96
C PRO A 175 -13.35 3.95 -17.71
N VAL A 176 -12.70 4.28 -16.59
CA VAL A 176 -13.39 4.69 -15.37
C VAL A 176 -13.25 6.21 -15.27
N PRO A 177 -14.35 6.99 -15.34
CA PRO A 177 -14.28 8.42 -15.13
C PRO A 177 -13.81 8.69 -13.70
N VAL A 178 -12.59 9.23 -13.57
CA VAL A 178 -11.98 9.58 -12.29
C VAL A 178 -12.20 11.07 -12.03
N LEU A 179 -12.73 11.39 -10.86
CA LEU A 179 -13.11 12.74 -10.44
C LEU A 179 -12.12 13.36 -9.46
N SER A 180 -11.16 12.62 -8.92
CA SER A 180 -10.15 13.10 -7.96
C SER A 180 -8.75 12.69 -8.35
N GLU A 181 -7.75 13.25 -7.68
CA GLU A 181 -6.41 12.64 -7.62
C GLU A 181 -6.46 11.27 -6.95
N SER A 182 -5.44 10.45 -7.21
CA SER A 182 -5.13 9.29 -6.38
C SER A 182 -4.76 9.74 -4.96
N LYS A 183 -5.49 9.25 -3.96
CA LYS A 183 -5.20 9.49 -2.54
C LYS A 183 -4.60 8.26 -1.91
N HIS A 184 -3.54 8.47 -1.14
CA HIS A 184 -2.96 7.45 -0.28
C HIS A 184 -3.96 7.07 0.81
N PHE A 185 -4.15 5.76 0.98
CA PHE A 185 -4.98 5.21 2.03
C PHE A 185 -4.13 4.65 3.16
N MET A 186 -3.32 3.64 2.83
CA MET A 186 -2.43 3.02 3.80
C MET A 186 -1.20 2.43 3.10
N THR A 187 -0.18 2.11 3.89
CA THR A 187 0.98 1.36 3.43
C THR A 187 1.16 0.13 4.29
N THR A 188 1.20 -1.03 3.64
CA THR A 188 1.61 -2.28 4.27
C THR A 188 3.11 -2.43 4.10
N ASP A 189 3.87 -2.20 5.17
CA ASP A 189 5.33 -2.33 5.17
C ASP A 189 5.75 -3.67 5.78
N LEU A 190 6.29 -4.56 4.95
CA LEU A 190 6.68 -5.90 5.36
C LEU A 190 8.09 -5.94 5.99
N THR A 191 8.80 -4.81 6.01
CA THR A 191 10.08 -4.67 6.72
C THR A 191 9.90 -4.37 8.20
N LEU A 192 8.73 -3.83 8.57
CA LEU A 192 8.37 -3.59 9.96
C LEU A 192 7.85 -4.87 10.59
N GLN A 193 8.05 -5.04 11.90
CA GLN A 193 7.57 -6.21 12.65
C GLN A 193 6.13 -6.04 13.17
N GLU A 194 5.40 -5.05 12.66
CA GLU A 194 4.02 -4.76 13.05
C GLU A 194 3.04 -5.79 12.50
N ALA A 195 2.03 -6.14 13.29
CA ALA A 195 0.95 -7.01 12.84
C ALA A 195 0.11 -6.28 11.78
N LEU A 196 -0.34 -7.03 10.77
CA LEU A 196 -1.32 -6.49 9.81
C LEU A 196 -2.66 -6.27 10.53
N PRO A 197 -3.37 -5.17 10.26
CA PRO A 197 -4.70 -4.96 10.81
C PRO A 197 -5.65 -6.07 10.33
N THR A 198 -6.56 -6.53 11.18
CA THR A 198 -7.58 -7.52 10.79
C THR A 198 -8.84 -6.87 10.22
N GLU A 199 -9.08 -5.62 10.59
CA GLU A 199 -10.23 -4.83 10.19
C GLU A 199 -9.79 -3.39 9.92
N ILE A 200 -10.45 -2.78 8.95
CA ILE A 200 -10.30 -1.39 8.55
C ILE A 200 -11.66 -0.73 8.70
N ASP A 201 -11.70 0.40 9.40
CA ASP A 201 -12.86 1.28 9.53
C ASP A 201 -12.35 2.71 9.64
N ASP A 202 -12.26 3.39 8.49
CA ASP A 202 -11.65 4.71 8.41
C ASP A 202 -12.55 5.71 7.68
N ASN A 203 -12.33 6.99 7.92
CA ASN A 203 -13.03 8.09 7.25
C ASN A 203 -12.02 9.10 6.71
N ILE A 204 -12.03 9.30 5.39
CA ILE A 204 -11.09 10.17 4.69
C ILE A 204 -11.85 11.24 3.93
N ILE A 205 -11.34 12.46 3.98
CA ILE A 205 -11.88 13.59 3.23
C ILE A 205 -11.09 13.75 1.93
N VAL A 206 -11.80 13.79 0.81
CA VAL A 206 -11.21 13.99 -0.52
C VAL A 206 -11.95 15.11 -1.23
N LYS A 207 -11.22 15.95 -1.96
CA LYS A 207 -11.78 16.99 -2.81
C LYS A 207 -11.73 16.52 -4.27
N PRO A 208 -12.88 16.38 -4.95
CA PRO A 208 -12.90 16.14 -6.39
C PRO A 208 -12.19 17.28 -7.13
N LEU A 209 -11.45 16.96 -8.19
CA LEU A 209 -10.89 17.93 -9.13
C LEU A 209 -11.94 18.40 -10.14
N VAL A 210 -12.95 17.57 -10.42
CA VAL A 210 -14.00 17.84 -11.40
C VAL A 210 -15.36 17.57 -10.77
N SER A 211 -16.34 18.44 -11.04
CA SER A 211 -17.72 18.26 -10.59
C SER A 211 -18.37 17.04 -11.25
N GLY A 212 -19.20 16.33 -10.52
CA GLY A 212 -19.92 15.17 -11.06
C GLY A 212 -20.61 14.34 -9.98
N THR A 213 -21.00 13.13 -10.36
CA THR A 213 -21.61 12.14 -9.47
C THR A 213 -20.58 11.08 -9.13
N ILE A 214 -20.19 10.99 -7.87
CA ILE A 214 -19.29 9.94 -7.38
C ILE A 214 -20.15 8.72 -7.08
N SER A 215 -19.93 7.62 -7.79
CA SER A 215 -20.70 6.39 -7.64
C SER A 215 -19.87 5.21 -7.12
N ALA A 216 -18.54 5.34 -7.16
CA ALA A 216 -17.62 4.29 -6.70
C ALA A 216 -16.27 4.87 -6.27
N LEU A 217 -15.46 4.02 -5.64
CA LEU A 217 -14.02 4.21 -5.52
C LEU A 217 -13.30 3.29 -6.50
N ARG A 218 -12.22 3.79 -7.12
CA ARG A 218 -11.25 2.96 -7.82
C ARG A 218 -10.06 2.75 -6.92
N LEU A 219 -9.84 1.50 -6.51
CA LEU A 219 -8.78 1.09 -5.60
C LEU A 219 -7.59 0.55 -6.38
N VAL A 220 -6.41 1.05 -6.07
CA VAL A 220 -5.15 0.76 -6.75
C VAL A 220 -4.09 0.41 -5.71
N THR A 221 -3.12 -0.43 -6.09
CA THR A 221 -1.97 -0.72 -5.24
C THR A 221 -0.69 -0.65 -6.04
N LEU A 222 0.28 0.08 -5.48
CA LEU A 222 1.65 0.07 -5.94
C LEU A 222 2.41 -0.95 -5.11
N VAL A 223 3.13 -1.85 -5.78
CA VAL A 223 3.89 -2.91 -5.12
C VAL A 223 5.36 -2.58 -5.22
N GLU A 224 5.99 -2.28 -4.11
CA GLU A 224 7.44 -2.15 -4.05
C GLU A 224 8.06 -3.50 -3.76
N LEU A 225 8.83 -3.99 -4.72
CA LEU A 225 9.47 -5.30 -4.61
C LEU A 225 10.77 -5.22 -3.80
N ALA A 226 11.57 -4.21 -4.10
CA ALA A 226 12.83 -3.86 -3.43
C ALA A 226 13.01 -2.34 -3.51
N GLU A 227 14.01 -1.79 -2.84
CA GLU A 227 14.28 -0.35 -2.87
C GLU A 227 14.46 0.15 -4.31
N GLY A 228 13.64 1.13 -4.72
CA GLY A 228 13.65 1.68 -6.08
C GLY A 228 13.12 0.74 -7.17
N VAL A 229 12.58 -0.43 -6.83
CA VAL A 229 11.98 -1.39 -7.78
C VAL A 229 10.49 -1.55 -7.53
N MET A 230 9.69 -0.89 -8.37
CA MET A 230 8.22 -0.89 -8.30
C MET A 230 7.60 -1.78 -9.37
N GLN A 231 6.51 -2.46 -9.00
CA GLN A 231 5.50 -2.99 -9.91
C GLN A 231 4.25 -2.11 -9.82
N VAL A 232 3.84 -1.58 -10.97
CA VAL A 232 2.58 -0.85 -11.10
C VAL A 232 1.44 -1.81 -11.45
N THR A 233 0.21 -1.39 -11.18
CA THR A 233 -1.04 -2.15 -11.37
C THR A 233 -1.12 -2.85 -12.72
N SER A 234 -0.74 -2.17 -13.81
CA SER A 234 -0.76 -2.73 -15.17
C SER A 234 0.22 -3.88 -15.41
N GLN A 235 1.28 -4.00 -14.60
CA GLN A 235 2.34 -5.02 -14.72
C GLN A 235 2.24 -6.10 -13.64
N SER A 236 1.59 -5.79 -12.52
CA SER A 236 1.57 -6.68 -11.35
C SER A 236 0.66 -7.90 -11.52
N GLY A 237 -0.16 -7.95 -12.57
CA GLY A 237 -1.31 -8.87 -12.64
C GLY A 237 -2.43 -8.51 -11.67
N VAL A 238 -2.23 -7.48 -10.84
CA VAL A 238 -3.20 -7.02 -9.85
C VAL A 238 -4.06 -5.96 -10.51
N GLN A 239 -5.32 -6.29 -10.78
CA GLN A 239 -6.28 -5.36 -11.36
C GLN A 239 -6.72 -4.33 -10.32
N SER A 240 -7.01 -3.10 -10.74
CA SER A 240 -7.70 -2.16 -9.86
C SER A 240 -9.08 -2.70 -9.48
N ILE A 241 -9.56 -2.38 -8.29
CA ILE A 241 -10.88 -2.81 -7.83
C ILE A 241 -11.80 -1.60 -7.91
N ILE A 242 -12.94 -1.76 -8.57
CA ILE A 242 -14.01 -0.77 -8.55
C ILE A 242 -14.99 -1.18 -7.47
N VAL A 243 -15.11 -0.35 -6.43
CA VAL A 243 -16.02 -0.59 -5.32
C VAL A 243 -17.10 0.48 -5.28
N PRO A 244 -18.37 0.13 -5.57
CA PRO A 244 -19.43 1.12 -5.58
C PRO A 244 -19.68 1.68 -4.18
N LEU A 245 -20.00 2.97 -4.11
CA LEU A 245 -20.55 3.56 -2.91
C LEU A 245 -21.98 3.04 -2.70
N ARG A 246 -22.41 3.00 -1.43
CA ARG A 246 -23.81 2.65 -1.08
C ARG A 246 -24.81 3.53 -1.83
N GLU A 247 -24.51 4.80 -1.97
CA GLU A 247 -25.32 5.80 -2.65
C GLU A 247 -24.43 6.69 -3.51
N ASP A 248 -25.00 7.26 -4.56
CA ASP A 248 -24.30 8.22 -5.40
C ASP A 248 -24.19 9.57 -4.70
N VAL A 249 -23.03 10.22 -4.84
CA VAL A 249 -22.73 11.49 -4.19
C VAL A 249 -22.51 12.54 -5.26
N ALA A 250 -23.46 13.46 -5.42
CA ALA A 250 -23.25 14.65 -6.24
C ALA A 250 -22.26 15.60 -5.51
N ALA A 251 -21.18 15.98 -6.18
CA ALA A 251 -20.16 16.87 -5.62
C ALA A 251 -19.65 17.85 -6.68
N GLN A 252 -19.30 19.05 -6.21
CA GLN A 252 -18.62 20.04 -7.04
C GLN A 252 -17.11 19.90 -6.95
N ALA A 253 -16.39 20.36 -7.99
CA ALA A 253 -14.93 20.48 -7.94
C ALA A 253 -14.51 21.31 -6.72
N GLY A 254 -13.54 20.82 -5.96
CA GLY A 254 -13.04 21.43 -4.73
C GLY A 254 -13.89 21.17 -3.48
N GLN A 255 -15.15 20.72 -3.63
CA GLN A 255 -16.03 20.45 -2.49
C GLN A 255 -15.52 19.24 -1.70
N PRO A 256 -15.32 19.34 -0.38
CA PRO A 256 -14.91 18.19 0.42
C PRO A 256 -15.97 17.08 0.40
N VAL A 257 -15.53 15.84 0.22
CA VAL A 257 -16.36 14.63 0.30
C VAL A 257 -15.74 13.71 1.35
N SER A 258 -16.54 13.35 2.36
CA SER A 258 -16.15 12.37 3.38
C SER A 258 -16.48 10.97 2.87
N ILE A 259 -15.47 10.10 2.85
CA ILE A 259 -15.54 8.72 2.40
C ILE A 259 -15.26 7.81 3.58
N ASN A 260 -16.25 7.00 3.97
CA ASN A 260 -16.06 5.95 4.96
C ASN A 260 -15.77 4.61 4.27
N ILE A 261 -14.66 3.99 4.67
CA ILE A 261 -14.14 2.72 4.16
C ILE A 261 -14.14 1.71 5.29
N ARG A 262 -14.94 0.65 5.17
CA ARG A 262 -14.98 -0.44 6.14
C ARG A 262 -14.87 -1.81 5.47
N TYR A 263 -13.91 -2.60 5.92
CA TYR A 263 -13.77 -4.00 5.51
C TYR A 263 -12.92 -4.82 6.48
N LYS A 264 -13.06 -6.13 6.41
CA LYS A 264 -12.16 -7.07 7.09
C LYS A 264 -11.25 -7.73 6.08
N ILE A 265 -9.99 -7.90 6.46
CA ILE A 265 -8.98 -8.52 5.60
C ILE A 265 -9.35 -9.98 5.35
N GLY A 266 -9.33 -10.39 4.07
CA GLY A 266 -9.59 -11.76 3.64
C GLY A 266 -11.05 -12.23 3.67
N GLU A 267 -12.00 -11.42 4.15
CA GLU A 267 -13.43 -11.80 4.19
C GLU A 267 -14.16 -11.61 2.84
N GLY A 268 -13.46 -11.11 1.82
CA GLY A 268 -13.98 -10.94 0.47
C GLY A 268 -14.69 -9.60 0.24
N LEU A 269 -14.80 -9.21 -1.03
CA LEU A 269 -15.37 -7.96 -1.50
C LEU A 269 -16.85 -7.80 -1.12
N SER A 270 -17.58 -8.91 -1.01
CA SER A 270 -19.02 -8.91 -0.67
C SER A 270 -19.32 -8.38 0.74
N THR A 271 -18.35 -8.44 1.64
CA THR A 271 -18.48 -7.95 3.03
C THR A 271 -18.07 -6.48 3.17
N THR A 272 -17.39 -5.92 2.17
CA THR A 272 -16.88 -4.55 2.20
C THR A 272 -18.00 -3.52 2.14
N ARG A 273 -17.82 -2.38 2.81
CA ARG A 273 -18.81 -1.30 2.87
C ARG A 273 -18.11 0.03 2.64
N PHE A 274 -18.55 0.73 1.60
CA PHE A 274 -18.03 2.04 1.22
C PHE A 274 -19.20 3.01 1.12
N SER A 275 -19.09 4.16 1.77
CA SER A 275 -20.10 5.21 1.72
C SER A 275 -19.44 6.57 1.60
N GLY A 276 -20.14 7.49 0.97
CA GLY A 276 -19.66 8.86 0.81
C GLY A 276 -20.75 9.85 1.13
N ARG A 277 -20.35 11.05 1.55
CA ARG A 277 -21.24 12.21 1.62
C ARG A 277 -20.47 13.47 1.23
N ALA A 278 -21.10 14.30 0.41
CA ALA A 278 -20.60 15.65 0.19
C ALA A 278 -20.75 16.43 1.50
N LEU A 279 -19.72 17.18 1.88
CA LEU A 279 -19.75 18.08 3.01
C LEU A 279 -20.09 19.47 2.49
N ALA A 280 -20.84 20.26 3.24
CA ALA A 280 -20.88 21.69 2.97
C ALA A 280 -19.47 22.28 3.17
N GLU A 281 -19.10 23.33 2.43
CA GLU A 281 -17.81 24.00 2.64
C GLU A 281 -17.62 24.45 4.10
N THR A 282 -18.72 24.81 4.77
CA THR A 282 -18.77 25.18 6.19
C THR A 282 -18.77 24.00 7.16
N GLU A 283 -18.99 22.77 6.68
CA GLU A 283 -19.06 21.56 7.49
C GLU A 283 -17.74 20.77 7.53
N ALA A 284 -16.72 21.17 6.77
CA ALA A 284 -15.36 20.75 7.09
C ALA A 284 -15.06 21.35 8.48
N PRO A 285 -14.93 20.53 9.54
CA PRO A 285 -14.81 21.07 10.88
C PRO A 285 -13.55 21.92 10.93
N ALA A 286 -13.72 23.23 11.05
CA ALA A 286 -12.63 24.11 11.38
C ALA A 286 -12.06 23.62 12.71
N TRP A 287 -10.75 23.58 12.84
CA TRP A 287 -10.13 23.18 14.10
C TRP A 287 -10.36 24.31 15.13
N GLU A 288 -11.45 24.21 15.89
CA GLU A 288 -11.88 25.23 16.86
C GLU A 288 -10.96 25.34 18.08
N HIS A 289 -9.99 24.44 18.20
CA HIS A 289 -9.10 24.32 19.36
C HIS A 289 -7.74 24.99 19.15
N GLY A 290 -7.63 25.95 18.23
CA GLY A 290 -6.36 26.64 17.90
C GLY A 290 -5.60 27.19 19.13
N ASP A 291 -6.33 27.62 20.16
CA ASP A 291 -5.76 28.17 21.41
C ASP A 291 -5.48 27.14 22.51
N HIS A 292 -5.85 25.87 22.29
CA HIS A 292 -5.71 24.82 23.28
C HIS A 292 -4.23 24.54 23.60
N GLU A 293 -3.92 24.14 24.84
CA GLU A 293 -2.55 23.91 25.30
C GLU A 293 -1.82 22.85 24.44
N VAL A 294 -2.51 21.80 24.04
CA VAL A 294 -1.96 20.73 23.17
C VAL A 294 -1.52 21.27 21.81
N VAL A 295 -2.28 22.19 21.23
CA VAL A 295 -1.93 22.84 19.95
C VAL A 295 -0.71 23.73 20.15
N ARG A 296 -0.66 24.50 21.24
CA ARG A 296 0.53 25.31 21.59
C ARG A 296 1.78 24.43 21.75
N GLN A 297 1.69 23.31 22.46
CA GLN A 297 2.80 22.37 22.62
C GLN A 297 3.25 21.74 21.28
N MET A 298 2.32 21.46 20.37
CA MET A 298 2.66 21.04 19.01
C MET A 298 3.40 22.16 18.25
N ARG A 299 2.88 23.39 18.29
CA ARG A 299 3.50 24.56 17.65
C ARG A 299 4.92 24.81 18.18
N ASP A 300 5.14 24.74 19.49
CA ASP A 300 6.45 24.90 20.12
C ASP A 300 7.45 23.82 19.67
N ARG A 301 7.00 22.55 19.62
CA ARG A 301 7.82 21.43 19.11
C ARG A 301 8.22 21.64 17.64
N LEU A 302 7.28 22.13 16.81
CA LEU A 302 7.55 22.45 15.41
C LEU A 302 8.53 23.62 15.26
N VAL A 303 8.38 24.69 16.04
CA VAL A 303 9.33 25.82 16.06
C VAL A 303 10.73 25.34 16.40
N ALA A 304 10.88 24.53 17.46
CA ALA A 304 12.17 23.98 17.87
C ALA A 304 12.80 23.08 16.79
N MET A 305 11.97 22.32 16.06
CA MET A 305 12.43 21.52 14.92
C MET A 305 12.95 22.42 13.78
N ILE A 306 12.22 23.48 13.42
CA ILE A 306 12.65 24.43 12.38
C ILE A 306 13.95 25.13 12.79
N ASP A 307 14.06 25.58 14.06
CA ASP A 307 15.28 26.17 14.59
C ASP A 307 16.47 25.21 14.53
N THR A 308 16.23 23.92 14.76
CA THR A 308 17.26 22.88 14.63
C THR A 308 17.72 22.76 13.18
N LEU A 309 16.79 22.73 12.22
CA LEU A 309 17.08 22.68 10.78
C LEU A 309 17.90 23.91 10.33
N ASP A 310 17.53 25.10 10.77
CA ASP A 310 18.26 26.33 10.46
C ASP A 310 19.69 26.29 11.00
N ARG A 311 19.87 25.85 12.25
CA ARG A 311 21.18 25.76 12.91
C ARG A 311 22.13 24.79 12.21
N ILE A 312 21.62 23.71 11.63
CA ILE A 312 22.43 22.74 10.87
C ILE A 312 22.59 23.13 9.39
N GLY A 313 22.15 24.32 8.99
CA GLY A 313 22.31 24.83 7.63
C GLY A 313 21.32 24.25 6.62
N ARG A 314 20.20 23.66 7.08
CA ARG A 314 19.20 22.99 6.26
C ARG A 314 17.87 23.74 6.13
N GLY A 315 17.80 24.96 6.62
CA GLY A 315 16.61 25.81 6.51
C GLY A 315 16.09 25.95 5.06
N SER A 316 17.00 26.09 4.08
CA SER A 316 16.64 26.24 2.67
C SER A 316 16.02 24.99 2.05
N ASP A 317 16.33 23.80 2.58
CA ASP A 317 15.72 22.55 2.12
C ASP A 317 14.25 22.51 2.53
N LEU A 318 13.97 22.86 3.80
CA LEU A 318 12.61 23.01 4.29
C LEU A 318 11.82 24.04 3.47
N ASP A 319 12.45 25.18 3.14
CA ASP A 319 11.79 26.23 2.35
C ASP A 319 11.39 25.72 0.96
N LYS A 320 12.25 24.93 0.30
CA LYS A 320 11.93 24.26 -0.97
C LYS A 320 10.76 23.31 -0.81
N VAL A 321 10.79 22.45 0.22
CA VAL A 321 9.70 21.51 0.49
C VAL A 321 8.37 22.24 0.67
N VAL A 322 8.33 23.28 1.50
CA VAL A 322 7.10 24.06 1.71
C VAL A 322 6.67 24.78 0.43
N SER A 323 7.61 25.26 -0.39
CA SER A 323 7.26 25.87 -1.69
C SER A 323 6.56 24.89 -2.63
N TYR A 324 6.99 23.61 -2.64
CA TYR A 324 6.33 22.55 -3.41
C TYR A 324 4.96 22.18 -2.85
N THR A 325 4.73 22.31 -1.53
CA THR A 325 3.40 22.05 -0.94
C THR A 325 2.43 23.23 -1.11
N LEU A 326 2.96 24.45 -1.30
CA LEU A 326 2.18 25.67 -1.54
C LEU A 326 1.77 25.82 -3.00
N GLN A 327 2.68 25.54 -3.93
CA GLN A 327 2.37 25.49 -5.36
C GLN A 327 1.88 24.08 -5.68
N THR A 328 0.58 23.84 -5.59
CA THR A 328 -0.03 22.55 -5.93
C THR A 328 0.10 22.28 -7.43
N HIS A 329 1.27 21.81 -7.85
CA HIS A 329 1.43 21.00 -9.06
C HIS A 329 1.25 19.53 -8.66
N GLY A 330 0.04 19.17 -8.22
CA GLY A 330 -0.39 17.79 -7.97
C GLY A 330 0.30 17.02 -6.82
N ASP A 331 -0.34 15.89 -6.48
CA ASP A 331 0.29 14.58 -6.22
C ASP A 331 0.64 14.09 -4.81
N VAL A 332 0.57 14.86 -3.72
CA VAL A 332 0.80 14.27 -2.39
C VAL A 332 -0.08 14.94 -1.35
N SER A 333 -0.62 14.17 -0.37
CA SER A 333 -1.13 14.80 0.84
C SER A 333 -0.04 15.73 1.35
N ARG A 334 -0.36 16.99 1.61
CA ARG A 334 0.67 18.01 1.82
C ARG A 334 1.58 17.66 3.01
N LEU A 335 1.05 16.89 3.96
CA LEU A 335 1.75 16.27 5.07
C LEU A 335 2.71 15.17 4.58
N THR A 336 2.26 14.27 3.71
CA THR A 336 3.07 13.18 3.14
C THR A 336 4.19 13.69 2.25
N ALA A 337 3.99 14.77 1.46
CA ALA A 337 5.07 15.42 0.71
C ALA A 337 6.15 15.95 1.65
N LEU A 338 5.73 16.57 2.75
CA LEU A 338 6.64 17.04 3.80
C LEU A 338 7.38 15.87 4.47
N PHE A 339 6.74 14.71 4.64
CA PHE A 339 7.38 13.51 5.21
C PHE A 339 8.32 12.77 4.25
N TRP A 340 8.13 12.89 2.94
CA TRP A 340 8.89 12.16 1.93
C TRP A 340 10.14 12.91 1.44
N THR A 341 10.13 14.24 1.51
CA THR A 341 11.20 15.09 0.97
C THR A 341 12.25 15.46 2.01
N VAL A 342 11.95 15.28 3.29
CA VAL A 342 12.90 15.53 4.36
C VAL A 342 13.67 14.23 4.62
N ASP A 343 15.00 14.31 4.72
CA ASP A 343 15.87 13.16 4.98
C ASP A 343 15.36 12.30 6.15
N GLU A 344 15.65 10.98 6.10
CA GLU A 344 15.20 10.02 7.11
C GLU A 344 15.45 10.49 8.56
N GLU A 345 16.54 11.22 8.78
CA GLU A 345 16.92 11.80 10.07
C GLU A 345 15.84 12.69 10.70
N PHE A 346 15.00 13.35 9.89
CA PHE A 346 13.96 14.28 10.35
C PHE A 346 12.55 13.70 10.25
N ARG A 347 12.38 12.67 9.42
CA ARG A 347 11.10 11.99 9.24
C ARG A 347 10.57 11.43 10.57
N LYS A 348 11.47 10.84 11.38
CA LYS A 348 11.10 10.27 12.69
C LYS A 348 10.69 11.35 13.70
N PRO A 349 11.50 12.40 13.99
CA PRO A 349 11.09 13.49 14.88
C PRO A 349 9.76 14.13 14.50
N LEU A 350 9.55 14.41 13.21
CA LEU A 350 8.30 15.00 12.75
C LEU A 350 7.11 14.05 12.95
N ARG A 351 7.29 12.74 12.67
CA ARG A 351 6.26 11.73 12.89
C ARG A 351 5.91 11.67 14.37
N ASP A 352 6.90 11.70 15.24
CA ASP A 352 6.71 11.69 16.69
C ASP A 352 5.92 12.93 17.17
N ILE A 353 6.15 14.11 16.57
CA ILE A 353 5.36 15.33 16.84
C ILE A 353 3.90 15.14 16.39
N VAL A 354 3.68 14.66 15.17
CA VAL A 354 2.33 14.48 14.59
C VAL A 354 1.54 13.41 15.34
N GLU A 355 2.11 12.23 15.54
CA GLU A 355 1.48 11.13 16.29
C GLU A 355 1.29 11.49 17.77
N GLY A 356 2.25 12.20 18.37
CA GLY A 356 2.14 12.76 19.71
C GLY A 356 0.95 13.71 19.82
N PHE A 357 0.83 14.65 18.88
CA PHE A 357 -0.29 15.58 18.81
C PHE A 357 -1.63 14.86 18.63
N ARG A 358 -1.73 13.88 17.72
CA ARG A 358 -2.95 13.07 17.52
C ARG A 358 -3.40 12.39 18.82
N ARG A 359 -2.47 11.73 19.53
CA ARG A 359 -2.76 11.06 20.81
C ARG A 359 -3.17 12.05 21.90
N GLU A 360 -2.42 13.14 22.07
CA GLU A 360 -2.69 14.15 23.10
C GLU A 360 -4.01 14.88 22.85
N ALA A 361 -4.33 15.21 21.59
CA ALA A 361 -5.58 15.84 21.19
C ALA A 361 -6.77 14.89 21.44
N SER A 362 -6.65 13.62 21.03
CA SER A 362 -7.67 12.61 21.33
C SER A 362 -7.93 12.50 22.84
N ALA A 363 -6.88 12.44 23.65
CA ALA A 363 -6.98 12.27 25.09
C ALA A 363 -7.51 13.51 25.85
N LYS A 364 -7.09 14.73 25.46
CA LYS A 364 -7.40 15.97 26.20
C LYS A 364 -8.56 16.78 25.60
N ILE A 365 -8.74 16.71 24.28
CA ILE A 365 -9.76 17.47 23.54
C ILE A 365 -10.95 16.55 23.19
N GLY A 366 -10.72 15.24 23.10
CA GLY A 366 -11.75 14.29 22.66
C GLY A 366 -11.94 14.26 21.14
N GLN A 367 -11.04 14.90 20.39
CA GLN A 367 -11.07 14.96 18.93
C GLN A 367 -9.69 14.60 18.36
N VAL A 368 -9.67 13.75 17.34
CA VAL A 368 -8.45 13.47 16.56
C VAL A 368 -8.39 14.47 15.40
N PRO A 369 -7.33 15.30 15.30
CA PRO A 369 -7.18 16.26 14.21
C PRO A 369 -7.02 15.54 12.86
N THR A 370 -7.55 16.11 11.78
CA THR A 370 -7.36 15.55 10.42
C THR A 370 -5.96 15.88 9.89
N ASP A 371 -5.50 15.18 8.85
CA ASP A 371 -4.21 15.50 8.22
C ASP A 371 -4.16 16.94 7.69
N GLU A 372 -5.29 17.45 7.16
CA GLU A 372 -5.43 18.83 6.72
C GLU A 372 -5.23 19.81 7.87
N THR A 373 -5.87 19.58 9.02
CA THR A 373 -5.69 20.41 10.21
C THR A 373 -4.24 20.43 10.67
N ILE A 374 -3.60 19.26 10.75
CA ILE A 374 -2.21 19.13 11.17
C ILE A 374 -1.30 19.89 10.18
N TYR A 375 -1.54 19.73 8.88
CA TYR A 375 -0.81 20.44 7.84
C TYR A 375 -0.98 21.96 7.95
N GLU A 376 -2.21 22.45 8.13
CA GLU A 376 -2.50 23.88 8.27
C GLU A 376 -1.80 24.49 9.49
N LEU A 377 -1.82 23.79 10.63
CA LEU A 377 -1.09 24.20 11.84
C LEU A 377 0.43 24.23 11.59
N MET A 378 0.97 23.23 10.89
CA MET A 378 2.39 23.19 10.55
C MET A 378 2.79 24.31 9.60
N LEU A 379 1.96 24.58 8.59
CA LEU A 379 2.18 25.65 7.62
C LEU A 379 2.11 27.03 8.28
N GLU A 380 1.16 27.23 9.19
CA GLU A 380 1.03 28.45 10.00
C GLU A 380 2.29 28.70 10.84
N VAL A 381 2.80 27.68 11.53
CA VAL A 381 4.05 27.76 12.31
C VAL A 381 5.23 28.13 11.41
N TYR A 382 5.36 27.46 10.27
CA TYR A 382 6.43 27.76 9.30
C TYR A 382 6.35 29.21 8.80
N ARG A 383 5.16 29.67 8.36
CA ARG A 383 4.97 31.04 7.87
C ARG A 383 5.32 32.07 8.92
N THR A 384 4.84 31.86 10.15
CA THR A 384 5.17 32.71 11.29
C THR A 384 6.67 32.76 11.53
N LYS A 385 7.35 31.61 11.51
CA LYS A 385 8.80 31.51 11.73
C LYS A 385 9.62 32.19 10.62
N ARG A 386 9.14 32.16 9.39
CA ARG A 386 9.76 32.81 8.22
C ARG A 386 9.33 34.27 8.02
N GLY A 387 8.48 34.81 8.88
CA GLY A 387 7.97 36.19 8.76
C GLY A 387 7.05 36.41 7.55
N GLN A 388 6.42 35.35 7.04
CA GLN A 388 5.45 35.42 5.95
C GLN A 388 4.08 35.74 6.54
N THR A 389 3.48 36.86 6.13
CA THR A 389 2.14 37.26 6.58
C THR A 389 1.10 36.27 6.05
N THR A 390 0.24 35.75 6.91
CA THR A 390 -0.95 35.00 6.52
C THR A 390 -1.91 35.94 5.82
N SER A 391 -2.00 35.84 4.50
CA SER A 391 -2.95 36.59 3.66
C SER A 391 -4.34 35.99 3.71
#